data_AF-A0A842XFQ9-F1
#
_entry.id   AF-A0A842XFQ9-F1
#
_cell.length_a   1.000
_cell.length_b   1.000
_cell.length_c   1.000
_cell.angle_alpha   90.00
_cell.angle_beta   90.00
_cell.angle_gamma   90.00
#
_symmetry.space_group_name_H-M   'P 1'
#
loop_
_entity.id
_entity.type
_entity.pdbx_description
1 polymer ?
#
loop_
_entity_poly.entity_id
_entity_poly.type
_entity_poly.pdbx_seq_one_letter_code
_entity_poly.pdbx_strand_id
1 'polypeptide(L)'
;MDELLTPIVYVLVIGGVAGYFMGYLIKKISGMALTIGVFAFLLLYMAYTNAINLNLNELVATITKFADILGPLGFTALASSAPFAGSFVAGLVLGLRRG
;
A
#
# COMPACT_ATOMS: atom_id res chain seq x y z
N MET A 1 29.03 -1.77 20.49
CA MET A 1 28.34 -0.69 19.76
C MET A 1 27.73 -1.20 18.44
N ASP A 2 28.15 -2.37 17.94
CA ASP A 2 27.64 -2.99 16.71
C ASP A 2 26.23 -3.62 16.81
N GLU A 3 25.77 -3.97 18.02
CA GLU A 3 24.45 -4.58 18.24
C GLU A 3 23.26 -3.65 17.94
N LEU A 4 23.45 -2.32 18.00
CA LEU A 4 22.39 -1.35 17.72
C LEU A 4 22.40 -0.80 16.29
N LEU A 5 23.54 -0.87 15.60
CA LEU A 5 23.65 -0.37 14.22
C LEU A 5 23.12 -1.39 13.20
N THR A 6 23.35 -2.68 13.45
CA THR A 6 22.91 -3.76 12.57
C THR A 6 21.39 -3.79 12.34
N PRO A 7 20.53 -3.66 13.38
CA PRO A 7 19.08 -3.61 13.22
C PRO A 7 18.61 -2.35 12.47
N ILE A 8 19.23 -1.19 12.73
CA ILE A 8 18.86 0.09 12.11
C ILE A 8 19.13 0.05 10.61
N VAL A 9 20.31 -0.46 10.20
CA VAL A 9 20.66 -0.62 8.79
C VAL A 9 19.71 -1.58 8.10
N TYR A 10 19.36 -2.69 8.75
CA TYR A 10 18.42 -3.67 8.19
C TYR A 10 17.02 -3.07 7.93
N VAL A 11 16.49 -2.32 8.89
CA VAL A 11 15.21 -1.61 8.76
C VAL A 11 15.26 -0.54 7.66
N LEU A 12 16.39 0.14 7.52
CA LEU A 12 16.60 1.19 6.51
C LEU A 12 16.66 0.60 5.08
N VAL A 13 17.28 -0.56 4.91
CA VAL A 13 17.30 -1.27 3.62
C VAL A 13 15.91 -1.78 3.25
N ILE A 14 15.21 -2.43 4.18
CA ILE A 14 13.86 -2.96 3.92
C ILE A 14 12.89 -1.82 3.61
N GLY A 15 12.89 -0.76 4.40
CA GLY A 15 12.02 0.39 4.17
C GLY A 15 12.33 1.06 2.83
N GLY A 16 13.60 1.26 2.48
CA GLY A 16 14.02 1.83 1.20
C GLY A 16 13.59 0.98 -0.01
N VAL A 17 13.79 -0.33 0.03
CA VAL A 17 13.38 -1.24 -1.06
C VAL A 17 11.86 -1.28 -1.18
N ALA A 18 11.15 -1.44 -0.06
CA ALA A 18 9.67 -1.43 -0.04
C ALA A 18 9.11 -0.11 -0.57
N GLY A 19 9.69 1.02 -0.15
CA GLY A 19 9.33 2.35 -0.64
C GLY A 19 9.54 2.48 -2.14
N TYR A 20 10.69 2.04 -2.66
CA TYR A 20 10.98 2.07 -4.10
C TYR A 20 9.96 1.29 -4.93
N PHE A 21 9.65 0.05 -4.53
CA PHE A 21 8.62 -0.74 -5.20
C PHE A 21 7.25 -0.05 -5.15
N MET A 22 6.87 0.49 -3.99
CA MET A 22 5.59 1.19 -3.84
C MET A 22 5.51 2.44 -4.73
N GLY A 23 6.57 3.24 -4.79
CA GLY A 23 6.66 4.41 -5.67
C GLY A 23 6.54 4.04 -7.14
N TYR A 24 7.21 2.96 -7.57
CA TYR A 24 7.09 2.44 -8.94
C TYR A 24 5.66 1.97 -9.26
N LEU A 25 5.03 1.22 -8.34
CA LEU A 25 3.64 0.78 -8.44
C LEU A 25 2.66 1.95 -8.59
N ILE A 26 2.81 3.00 -7.77
CA ILE A 26 1.95 4.19 -7.83
C ILE A 26 2.02 4.83 -9.22
N LYS A 27 3.22 4.98 -9.79
CA LYS A 27 3.38 5.59 -11.11
C LYS A 27 2.79 4.74 -12.23
N LYS A 28 3.00 3.42 -12.15
CA LYS A 28 2.41 2.45 -13.09
C LYS A 28 0.88 2.45 -13.03
N ILE A 29 0.30 2.51 -11.84
CA ILE A 29 -1.15 2.58 -11.62
C ILE A 29 -1.71 3.94 -12.07
N SER A 30 -0.96 5.03 -11.88
CA SER A 30 -1.34 6.37 -12.36
C SER A 30 -1.50 6.39 -13.88
N GLY A 31 -0.66 5.69 -14.63
CA GLY A 31 -0.86 5.49 -16.08
C GLY A 31 -2.13 4.71 -16.45
N MET A 32 -2.63 3.86 -15.55
CA MET A 32 -3.87 3.09 -15.70
C MET A 32 -5.09 3.77 -15.06
N ALA A 33 -4.94 4.98 -14.52
CA ALA A 33 -6.00 5.66 -13.78
C ALA A 33 -7.28 5.83 -14.61
N LEU A 34 -7.14 6.08 -15.91
CA LEU A 34 -8.27 6.18 -16.83
C LEU A 34 -9.04 4.84 -16.92
N THR A 35 -8.33 3.72 -17.05
CA THR A 35 -8.93 2.38 -17.15
C THR A 35 -9.65 2.00 -15.86
N ILE A 36 -9.04 2.30 -14.71
CA ILE A 36 -9.64 2.04 -13.39
C ILE A 36 -10.90 2.89 -13.20
N GLY A 37 -10.88 4.16 -13.63
CA GLY A 37 -12.04 5.04 -13.59
C GLY A 37 -13.19 4.54 -14.47
N VAL A 38 -12.91 4.12 -15.70
CA VAL A 38 -13.91 3.54 -16.60
C VAL A 38 -14.50 2.25 -16.02
N PHE A 39 -13.66 1.39 -15.45
CA PHE A 39 -14.10 0.15 -14.81
C PHE A 39 -14.99 0.41 -13.58
N ALA A 40 -14.61 1.36 -12.72
CA ALA A 40 -15.41 1.77 -11.57
C ALA A 40 -16.76 2.37 -12.00
N PHE A 41 -16.78 3.15 -13.07
CA PHE A 41 -18.01 3.70 -13.64
C PHE A 41 -18.93 2.59 -14.17
N LEU A 42 -18.37 1.57 -14.82
CA LEU A 42 -19.11 0.41 -15.30
C LEU A 42 -19.72 -0.40 -14.15
N LEU A 43 -18.96 -0.62 -13.07
CA LEU A 43 -19.44 -1.28 -11.86
C LEU A 43 -20.58 -0.49 -11.20
N LEU A 44 -20.46 0.84 -11.13
CA LEU A 44 -21.51 1.70 -10.59
C LEU A 44 -22.79 1.63 -11.43
N TYR A 45 -22.66 1.61 -12.76
CA TYR A 45 -23.78 1.42 -13.67
C TYR A 45 -24.47 0.06 -13.47
N MET A 46 -23.69 -1.02 -13.27
CA MET A 46 -24.20 -2.37 -13.02
C MET A 46 -24.85 -2.51 -11.64
N ALA A 47 -24.39 -1.73 -10.66
CA ALA A 47 -25.02 -1.58 -9.35
C ALA A 47 -26.37 -0.84 -9.45
N TYR A 48 -26.39 0.27 -10.19
CA TYR A 48 -27.59 1.10 -10.37
C TYR A 48 -28.71 0.34 -11.10
N THR A 49 -28.34 -0.50 -12.07
CA THR A 49 -29.28 -1.37 -12.78
C THR A 49 -29.74 -2.59 -11.96
N ASN A 50 -29.35 -2.71 -10.68
CA ASN A 50 -29.62 -3.86 -9.80
C ASN A 50 -29.15 -5.22 -10.35
N ALA A 51 -28.27 -5.22 -11.36
CA ALA A 51 -27.71 -6.45 -11.92
C ALA A 51 -26.68 -7.09 -10.98
N ILE A 52 -26.04 -6.32 -10.09
CA ILE A 52 -25.22 -6.80 -8.97
C ILE A 52 -25.73 -6.18 -7.67
N ASN A 53 -26.00 -7.01 -6.66
CA ASN A 53 -26.25 -6.55 -5.30
C ASN A 53 -24.90 -6.30 -4.59
N LEU A 54 -24.44 -5.04 -4.57
CA LEU A 54 -23.20 -4.66 -3.88
C LEU A 54 -23.48 -4.49 -2.39
N ASN A 55 -23.25 -5.56 -1.62
CA ASN A 55 -23.31 -5.49 -0.16
C ASN A 55 -22.01 -4.89 0.38
N LEU A 56 -22.01 -3.55 0.52
CA LEU A 56 -20.88 -2.81 1.09
C LEU A 56 -20.50 -3.29 2.50
N ASN A 57 -21.46 -3.82 3.25
CA ASN A 57 -21.23 -4.31 4.60
C ASN A 57 -20.39 -5.60 4.61
N GLU A 58 -20.66 -6.53 3.68
CA GLU A 58 -19.83 -7.73 3.49
C GLU A 58 -18.46 -7.42 2.93
N LEU A 59 -18.37 -6.44 2.02
CA LEU A 59 -17.08 -6.00 1.46
C LEU A 59 -16.20 -5.41 2.57
N VAL A 60 -16.74 -4.50 3.38
CA VAL A 60 -16.03 -3.94 4.53
C VAL A 60 -15.66 -5.03 5.52
N ALA A 61 -16.58 -5.94 5.89
CA ALA A 61 -16.28 -7.03 6.80
C ALA A 61 -15.15 -7.94 6.30
N THR A 62 -15.07 -8.18 4.98
CA THR A 62 -13.99 -8.95 4.37
C THR A 62 -12.66 -8.20 4.47
N ILE A 63 -12.65 -6.91 4.14
CA ILE A 63 -11.46 -6.06 4.27
C ILE A 63 -10.97 -6.02 5.73
N THR A 64 -11.87 -5.87 6.69
CA THR A 64 -11.53 -5.84 8.12
C THR A 64 -10.92 -7.16 8.58
N LYS A 65 -11.48 -8.32 8.16
CA LYS A 65 -10.88 -9.63 8.46
C LYS A 65 -9.46 -9.77 7.91
N PHE A 66 -9.21 -9.30 6.69
CA PHE A 66 -7.85 -9.27 6.14
C PHE A 66 -6.94 -8.32 6.92
N ALA A 67 -7.43 -7.15 7.30
CA ALA A 67 -6.67 -6.20 8.11
C ALA A 67 -6.33 -6.77 9.51
N ASP A 68 -7.24 -7.50 10.13
CA ASP A 68 -7.04 -8.13 11.44
C ASP A 68 -6.00 -9.26 11.37
N ILE A 69 -5.87 -9.97 10.25
CA ILE A 69 -4.81 -10.97 10.03
C ILE A 69 -3.44 -10.28 9.89
N LEU A 70 -3.40 -9.08 9.30
CA LEU A 70 -2.16 -8.33 9.10
C LEU A 70 -1.77 -7.45 10.30
N GLY A 71 -2.72 -7.10 11.17
CA GLY A 71 -2.50 -6.29 12.37
C GLY A 71 -1.40 -6.80 13.31
N PRO A 72 -1.35 -8.11 13.63
CA PRO A 72 -0.32 -8.70 14.49
C PRO A 72 1.10 -8.63 13.91
N LEU A 73 1.26 -8.38 12.60
CA LEU A 73 2.58 -8.30 11.96
C LEU A 73 3.34 -7.01 12.33
N GLY A 74 2.73 -6.14 13.14
CA GLY A 74 3.42 -4.99 13.72
C GLY A 74 3.84 -3.94 12.69
N PHE A 75 3.29 -3.98 11.46
CA PHE A 75 3.57 -2.98 10.43
C PHE A 75 3.28 -1.56 10.88
N THR A 76 2.31 -1.37 11.78
CA THR A 76 2.00 -0.08 12.40
C THR A 76 3.12 0.42 13.32
N ALA A 77 3.72 -0.48 14.11
CA ALA A 77 4.88 -0.18 14.96
C ALA A 77 6.17 -0.01 14.14
N LEU A 78 6.30 -0.73 13.02
CA LEU A 78 7.41 -0.57 12.09
C LEU A 78 7.31 0.77 11.33
N ALA A 79 6.10 1.12 10.87
CA ALA A 79 5.80 2.38 10.19
C ALA A 79 5.98 3.61 11.08
N SER A 80 5.76 3.47 12.39
CA SER A 80 5.97 4.56 13.36
C SER A 80 7.44 4.74 13.77
N SER A 81 8.33 3.84 13.37
CA SER A 81 9.76 3.99 13.63
C SER A 81 10.39 5.02 12.68
N ALA A 82 11.08 6.02 13.24
CA ALA A 82 11.69 7.10 12.48
C ALA A 82 12.67 6.62 11.37
N PRO A 83 13.54 5.60 11.60
CA PRO A 83 14.46 5.11 10.57
C PRO A 83 13.74 4.44 9.39
N PHE A 84 12.69 3.66 9.68
CA PHE A 84 11.89 3.02 8.64
C PHE A 84 11.15 4.06 7.81
N ALA A 85 10.42 4.97 8.45
CA ALA A 85 9.66 6.01 7.78
C ALA A 85 10.56 6.89 6.88
N GLY A 86 11.72 7.30 7.40
CA GLY A 86 12.70 8.07 6.62
C GLY A 86 13.21 7.32 5.39
N SER A 87 13.57 6.05 5.57
CA SER A 87 14.06 5.20 4.47
C SER A 87 12.98 4.89 3.44
N PHE A 88 11.74 4.67 3.89
CA PHE A 88 10.59 4.37 3.05
C PHE A 88 10.21 5.57 2.20
N VAL A 89 10.16 6.78 2.77
CA VAL A 89 9.89 8.00 2.01
C VAL A 89 11.00 8.26 0.99
N ALA A 90 12.27 8.09 1.38
CA ALA A 90 13.40 8.23 0.45
C ALA A 90 13.32 7.23 -0.71
N GLY A 91 13.03 5.95 -0.41
CA GLY A 91 12.79 4.91 -1.39
C GLY A 91 11.62 5.23 -2.31
N LEU A 92 10.50 5.68 -1.75
CA LEU A 92 9.28 6.02 -2.46
C LEU A 92 9.49 7.17 -3.45
N VAL A 93 10.17 8.25 -3.02
CA VAL A 93 10.51 9.37 -3.91
C VAL A 93 11.41 8.91 -5.05
N LEU A 94 12.40 8.05 -4.78
CA LEU A 94 13.26 7.48 -5.82
C LEU A 94 12.47 6.58 -6.79
N GLY A 95 11.55 5.77 -6.28
CA GLY A 95 10.66 4.91 -7.07
C GLY A 95 9.72 5.72 -7.96
N LEU A 96 9.12 6.79 -7.46
CA LEU A 96 8.27 7.70 -8.24
C LEU A 96 9.05 8.46 -9.33
N ARG A 97 10.31 8.82 -9.06
CA ARG A 97 11.15 9.52 -10.04
C ARG A 97 11.62 8.60 -11.17
N ARG A 98 11.96 7.34 -10.86
CA ARG A 98 12.48 6.36 -11.84
C ARG A 98 11.41 5.51 -12.53
N GLY A 99 10.24 5.32 -11.91
CA GLY A 99 9.08 4.68 -12.53
C GLY A 99 8.41 5.54 -13.58
#